data_AF-A0A2J6RUF7-F1
#
_entry.id   AF-A0A2J6RUF7-F1
#
_cell.length_a   1.000
_cell.length_b   1.000
_cell.length_c   1.000
_cell.angle_alpha   90.00
_cell.angle_beta   90.00
_cell.angle_gamma   90.00
#
_symmetry.space_group_name_H-M   'P 1'
#
loop_
_entity.id
_entity.type
_entity.pdbx_description
1 polymer ?
#
loop_
_entity_poly.entity_id
_entity_poly.type
_entity_poly.pdbx_seq_one_letter_code
_entity_poly.pdbx_strand_id
1 'polypeptide(L)'
;SSLQVGTGLVEIAALTTLIGSSSAESLTLGDRGGAGVAWAAVSAFGSLSIIKGCISGASPDWLRHTLGVRSAASDGSTGLRLNLKSKYRSNQDLARKGLDKARGDHDQGIPLMQDVYAFDRFISGPLDSVLSSPHKGFPVVYSFLRDPYHHTIKKSDWTAMGFSVVKVVESFILWKLDAKALSSITALLWAHFFIAALILQTLKISQSYTTDGKSEVDVLAGELPTAKTLGGERKILLHIPKNFRHHLLWRLMWIIGCLVCIPTLIATYLLLAKATPITVYSWIGFQLIWLLLRLILYHVLSSSDHLVFPGIMGEEWNSLTPESKKRVVRLLFALAKYQTHMHPRGSYSYGEDILSIDRVEELLPILRQNLQQAMPISTTTQSLNIVLLGVLGDTVLSSATWLSGSTPTGMDLYDTVLVIAEIAGEKIAVSAVRALSGSSLQKIVAATRKDPEQAIPKFRSAKGLTNVGYGLTWVYWIPCTGNRWLQLASEGEEMRILGTRKAEVMTDEEVSARIDHPDINISFLSVQDVKDAL
;
A
#
# COMPACT_ATOMS: atom_id res chain seq x y z
N SER A 1 15.92 -47.75 29.30
CA SER A 1 15.89 -47.51 27.84
C SER A 1 15.00 -46.33 27.42
N SER A 2 14.48 -45.50 28.33
CA SER A 2 13.60 -44.35 28.00
C SER A 2 14.33 -43.08 27.52
N LEU A 3 15.65 -42.95 27.76
CA LEU A 3 16.39 -41.73 27.41
C LEU A 3 16.68 -41.56 25.90
N GLN A 4 16.72 -42.64 25.11
CA GLN A 4 17.02 -42.57 23.66
C GLN A 4 15.82 -42.11 22.80
N VAL A 5 14.59 -42.33 23.27
CA VAL A 5 13.38 -41.93 22.53
C VAL A 5 13.13 -40.41 22.66
N GLY A 6 13.49 -39.81 23.80
CA GLY A 6 13.34 -38.37 24.05
C GLY A 6 14.22 -37.50 23.13
N THR A 7 15.49 -37.87 22.94
CA THR A 7 16.41 -37.18 22.02
C THR A 7 15.97 -37.36 20.56
N GLY A 8 15.52 -38.56 20.17
CA GLY A 8 14.99 -38.80 18.83
C GLY A 8 13.74 -37.99 18.51
N LEU A 9 12.85 -37.74 19.49
CA LEU A 9 11.66 -36.90 19.28
C LEU A 9 12.00 -35.43 19.04
N VAL A 10 13.06 -34.91 19.66
CA VAL A 10 13.54 -33.52 19.43
C VAL A 10 14.12 -33.38 18.03
N GLU A 11 14.90 -34.37 17.57
CA GLU A 11 15.45 -34.39 16.21
C GLU A 11 14.34 -34.55 15.15
N ILE A 12 13.36 -35.41 15.41
CA ILE A 12 12.18 -35.58 14.54
C ILE A 12 11.38 -34.27 14.51
N ALA A 13 11.18 -33.61 15.65
CA ALA A 13 10.50 -32.31 15.70
C ALA A 13 11.24 -31.27 14.84
N ALA A 14 12.57 -31.15 14.97
CA ALA A 14 13.38 -30.26 14.14
C ALA A 14 13.34 -30.63 12.64
N LEU A 15 13.35 -31.92 12.30
CA LEU A 15 13.24 -32.38 10.92
C LEU A 15 11.86 -32.05 10.32
N THR A 16 10.81 -32.26 11.12
CA THR A 16 9.43 -31.96 10.73
C THR A 16 9.18 -30.47 10.54
N THR A 17 9.98 -29.57 11.10
CA THR A 17 9.81 -28.14 10.89
C THR A 17 10.52 -27.62 9.64
N LEU A 18 11.62 -28.26 9.22
CA LEU A 18 12.43 -27.80 8.08
C LEU A 18 11.95 -28.34 6.73
N ILE A 19 11.65 -29.64 6.63
CA ILE A 19 11.40 -30.28 5.33
C ILE A 19 9.99 -29.98 4.83
N GLY A 20 9.89 -29.46 3.60
CA GLY A 20 8.62 -29.14 2.94
C GLY A 20 7.90 -27.90 3.49
N SER A 21 8.56 -27.13 4.37
CA SER A 21 8.06 -25.91 5.01
C SER A 21 7.46 -24.91 4.02
N SER A 22 8.19 -24.56 2.97
CA SER A 22 7.73 -23.61 1.94
C SER A 22 6.51 -24.11 1.16
N SER A 23 6.48 -25.39 0.79
CA SER A 23 5.35 -26.00 0.09
C SER A 23 4.10 -26.04 0.98
N ALA A 24 4.26 -26.35 2.27
CA ALA A 24 3.15 -26.40 3.22
C ALA A 24 2.53 -25.01 3.42
N GLU A 25 3.37 -23.98 3.61
CA GLU A 25 2.93 -22.58 3.73
C GLU A 25 2.19 -22.11 2.46
N SER A 26 2.76 -22.35 1.28
CA SER A 26 2.17 -21.97 -0.01
C SER A 26 0.82 -22.68 -0.26
N LEU A 27 0.71 -23.96 0.07
CA LEU A 27 -0.53 -24.73 -0.02
C LEU A 27 -1.60 -24.22 0.97
N THR A 28 -1.21 -23.92 2.22
CA THR A 28 -2.09 -23.30 3.23
C THR A 28 -2.63 -21.96 2.74
N LEU A 29 -1.79 -21.16 2.09
CA LEU A 29 -2.16 -19.86 1.54
C LEU A 29 -2.94 -19.97 0.21
N GLY A 30 -3.24 -21.18 -0.27
CA GLY A 30 -4.15 -21.39 -1.40
C GLY A 30 -3.52 -21.25 -2.78
N ASP A 31 -2.19 -21.30 -2.90
CA ASP A 31 -1.48 -21.18 -4.19
C ASP A 31 -1.82 -22.29 -5.19
N ARG A 32 -2.41 -23.41 -4.74
CA ARG A 32 -2.94 -24.48 -5.59
C ARG A 32 -4.46 -24.64 -5.45
N GLY A 33 -5.17 -23.56 -5.16
CA GLY A 33 -6.62 -23.52 -4.97
C GLY A 33 -7.10 -24.35 -3.77
N GLY A 34 -8.38 -24.75 -3.79
CA GLY A 34 -8.98 -25.55 -2.71
C GLY A 34 -8.30 -26.92 -2.53
N ALA A 35 -7.87 -27.55 -3.63
CA ALA A 35 -7.09 -28.79 -3.56
C ALA A 35 -5.81 -28.60 -2.76
N GLY A 36 -5.06 -27.52 -3.01
CA GLY A 36 -3.86 -27.22 -2.26
C GLY A 36 -4.10 -27.09 -0.77
N VAL A 37 -5.16 -26.37 -0.39
CA VAL A 37 -5.57 -26.19 1.01
C VAL A 37 -5.81 -27.53 1.70
N ALA A 38 -6.60 -28.43 1.08
CA ALA A 38 -6.90 -29.74 1.66
C ALA A 38 -5.64 -30.62 1.85
N TRP A 39 -4.65 -30.44 0.99
CA TRP A 39 -3.37 -31.14 1.05
C TRP A 39 -2.31 -30.46 1.92
N ALA A 40 -2.54 -29.23 2.39
CA ALA A 40 -1.55 -28.51 3.18
C ALA A 40 -1.18 -29.29 4.45
N ALA A 41 -2.21 -29.81 5.15
CA ALA A 41 -2.09 -30.43 6.46
C ALA A 41 -2.23 -31.97 6.47
N VAL A 42 -2.04 -32.64 5.31
CA VAL A 42 -2.00 -34.12 5.29
C VAL A 42 -0.74 -34.68 5.95
N SER A 43 0.29 -33.88 6.15
CA SER A 43 1.53 -34.28 6.82
C SER A 43 1.86 -33.30 7.95
N ALA A 44 2.39 -33.82 9.06
CA ALA A 44 2.91 -33.00 10.16
C ALA A 44 4.21 -32.27 9.78
N PHE A 45 4.90 -32.70 8.71
CA PHE A 45 6.05 -31.97 8.17
C PHE A 45 5.60 -30.60 7.64
N GLY A 46 6.25 -29.53 8.09
CA GLY A 46 5.90 -28.14 7.78
C GLY A 46 4.82 -27.54 8.67
N SER A 47 4.43 -28.17 9.79
CA SER A 47 3.34 -27.66 10.65
C SER A 47 3.55 -26.24 11.16
N LEU A 48 4.79 -25.85 11.51
CA LEU A 48 5.07 -24.45 11.87
C LEU A 48 4.85 -23.48 10.72
N SER A 49 5.14 -23.91 9.49
CA SER A 49 4.91 -23.13 8.27
C SER A 49 3.43 -23.05 7.92
N ILE A 50 2.65 -24.09 8.21
CA ILE A 50 1.18 -24.06 8.15
C ILE A 50 0.64 -23.04 9.15
N ILE A 51 1.10 -23.07 10.41
CA ILE A 51 0.71 -22.08 11.43
C ILE A 51 1.07 -20.66 10.97
N LYS A 52 2.31 -20.46 10.49
CA LYS A 52 2.76 -19.17 9.94
C LYS A 52 1.88 -18.72 8.76
N GLY A 53 1.54 -19.63 7.86
CA GLY A 53 0.63 -19.41 6.74
C GLY A 53 -0.77 -19.00 7.22
N CYS A 54 -1.32 -19.67 8.22
CA CYS A 54 -2.61 -19.32 8.82
C CYS A 54 -2.57 -17.94 9.50
N ILE A 55 -1.52 -17.63 10.29
CA ILE A 55 -1.37 -16.31 10.91
C ILE A 55 -1.29 -15.23 9.83
N SER A 56 -0.52 -15.48 8.77
CA SER A 56 -0.40 -14.57 7.64
C SER A 56 -1.73 -14.39 6.91
N GLY A 57 -2.43 -15.46 6.54
CA GLY A 57 -3.72 -15.39 5.86
C GLY A 57 -4.83 -14.74 6.69
N ALA A 58 -4.75 -14.84 8.02
CA ALA A 58 -5.69 -14.21 8.95
C ALA A 58 -5.40 -12.73 9.20
N SER A 59 -4.12 -12.35 9.26
CA SER A 59 -3.71 -11.04 9.74
C SER A 59 -3.84 -9.96 8.67
N PRO A 60 -4.27 -8.74 9.05
CA PRO A 60 -4.13 -7.58 8.18
C PRO A 60 -2.65 -7.28 7.92
N ASP A 61 -2.39 -6.62 6.80
CA ASP A 61 -1.06 -6.35 6.24
C ASP A 61 -0.09 -5.70 7.24
N TRP A 62 -0.54 -4.69 7.99
CA TRP A 62 0.26 -4.02 9.03
C TRP A 62 0.66 -4.96 10.18
N LEU A 63 -0.25 -5.86 10.57
CA LEU A 63 -0.03 -6.80 11.67
C LEU A 63 0.93 -7.90 11.24
N ARG A 64 0.86 -8.34 9.98
CA ARG A 64 1.83 -9.30 9.41
C ARG A 64 3.26 -8.78 9.46
N HIS A 65 3.45 -7.52 9.08
CA HIS A 65 4.75 -6.86 9.16
C HIS A 65 5.24 -6.83 10.62
N THR A 66 4.36 -6.41 11.52
CA THR A 66 4.64 -6.27 12.95
C THR A 66 5.00 -7.60 13.63
N LEU A 67 4.27 -8.67 13.35
CA LEU A 67 4.47 -9.99 13.95
C LEU A 67 5.69 -10.72 13.36
N GLY A 68 6.36 -10.16 12.35
CA GLY A 68 7.50 -10.82 11.68
C GLY A 68 7.11 -12.10 10.93
N VAL A 69 5.81 -12.27 10.61
CA VAL A 69 5.31 -13.49 9.93
C VAL A 69 5.44 -13.42 8.41
N ARG A 70 6.13 -12.41 7.87
CA ARG A 70 6.35 -12.27 6.44
C ARG A 70 7.22 -13.40 5.87
N SER A 71 6.92 -13.80 4.65
CA SER A 71 7.67 -14.72 3.81
C SER A 71 7.39 -14.42 2.34
N ALA A 72 8.22 -14.94 1.44
CA ALA A 72 7.94 -14.86 0.02
C ALA A 72 6.59 -15.51 -0.36
N ALA A 73 6.16 -16.53 0.38
CA ALA A 73 4.86 -17.18 0.18
C ALA A 73 3.69 -16.30 0.67
N SER A 74 3.80 -15.69 1.85
CA SER A 74 2.76 -14.77 2.36
C SER A 74 2.62 -13.54 1.47
N ASP A 75 3.74 -12.98 1.04
CA ASP A 75 3.77 -11.78 0.22
C ASP A 75 3.29 -12.11 -1.21
N GLY A 76 3.71 -13.24 -1.77
CA GLY A 76 3.22 -13.71 -3.07
C GLY A 76 1.72 -14.04 -3.07
N SER A 77 1.17 -14.57 -1.98
CA SER A 77 -0.25 -14.93 -1.92
C SER A 77 -1.16 -13.74 -1.63
N THR A 78 -0.79 -12.86 -0.69
CA THR A 78 -1.69 -11.80 -0.18
C THR A 78 -1.14 -10.39 -0.30
N GLY A 79 0.11 -10.23 -0.75
CA GLY A 79 0.76 -8.92 -0.91
C GLY A 79 1.06 -8.24 0.43
N LEU A 80 1.59 -7.03 0.39
CA LEU A 80 1.74 -6.15 1.54
C LEU A 80 1.35 -4.72 1.14
N ARG A 81 0.24 -4.24 1.70
CA ARG A 81 -0.33 -2.92 1.39
C ARG A 81 -0.53 -2.11 2.67
N LEU A 82 -0.15 -0.84 2.63
CA LEU A 82 -0.39 0.12 3.71
C LEU A 82 -1.44 1.15 3.27
N ASN A 83 -2.33 1.52 4.19
CA ASN A 83 -3.38 2.48 3.90
C ASN A 83 -2.80 3.90 3.85
N LEU A 84 -3.03 4.62 2.74
CA LEU A 84 -2.61 6.01 2.61
C LEU A 84 -3.51 6.98 3.40
N LYS A 85 -4.71 6.58 3.84
CA LYS A 85 -5.61 7.43 4.64
C LYS A 85 -5.23 7.52 6.10
N SER A 86 -4.48 6.58 6.66
CA SER A 86 -4.11 6.64 8.08
C SER A 86 -3.25 7.88 8.32
N LYS A 87 -3.68 8.71 9.28
CA LYS A 87 -2.96 9.91 9.74
C LYS A 87 -1.70 9.47 10.49
N TYR A 88 -0.69 9.05 9.75
CA TYR A 88 0.62 8.77 10.32
C TYR A 88 1.39 10.08 10.46
N ARG A 89 1.93 10.33 11.65
CA ARG A 89 2.97 11.34 11.83
C ARG A 89 4.25 10.76 11.23
N SER A 90 4.64 11.22 10.05
CA SER A 90 5.95 10.98 9.42
C SER A 90 6.32 9.51 9.15
N ASN A 91 6.38 9.11 7.88
CA ASN A 91 6.87 7.80 7.47
C ASN A 91 8.39 7.60 7.66
N GLN A 92 9.16 8.65 8.01
CA GLN A 92 10.57 8.45 8.34
C GLN A 92 10.75 7.65 9.65
N ASP A 93 9.76 7.64 10.55
CA ASP A 93 9.84 6.89 11.82
C ASP A 93 9.16 5.52 11.79
N LEU A 94 8.09 5.36 10.98
CA LEU A 94 7.32 4.11 10.93
C LEU A 94 8.00 2.97 10.16
N ALA A 95 8.89 3.30 9.22
CA ALA A 95 9.69 2.27 8.54
C ALA A 95 10.78 1.66 9.44
N ARG A 96 11.08 2.24 10.63
CA ARG A 96 12.19 1.76 11.48
C ARG A 96 11.99 1.68 13.00
N LYS A 97 10.90 2.13 13.62
CA LYS A 97 10.67 1.83 15.07
C LYS A 97 9.19 1.63 15.45
N GLY A 98 8.90 0.39 15.86
CA GLY A 98 7.97 0.00 16.93
C GLY A 98 6.67 0.79 17.11
N LEU A 99 5.60 0.23 16.54
CA LEU A 99 4.21 0.24 17.02
C LEU A 99 3.83 1.23 18.16
N ASP A 100 2.83 2.09 17.90
CA ASP A 100 1.64 2.04 18.75
C ASP A 100 0.34 2.58 18.11
N LYS A 101 -0.78 2.03 18.63
CA LYS A 101 -2.24 2.25 18.45
C LYS A 101 -2.82 2.82 17.14
N ALA A 102 -3.65 2.02 16.47
CA ALA A 102 -4.55 2.45 15.38
C ALA A 102 -6.00 2.68 15.86
N ARG A 103 -6.56 3.85 15.50
CA ARG A 103 -8.02 4.07 15.35
C ARG A 103 -8.37 3.73 13.90
N GLY A 104 -9.26 2.77 13.70
CA GLY A 104 -9.84 2.47 12.39
C GLY A 104 -10.90 3.51 12.06
N ASP A 105 -10.76 4.17 10.92
CA ASP A 105 -11.82 5.01 10.35
C ASP A 105 -12.45 4.24 9.18
N HIS A 106 -13.66 3.73 9.42
CA HIS A 106 -14.49 3.10 8.40
C HIS A 106 -15.26 4.21 7.66
N ASP A 107 -14.61 4.82 6.69
CA ASP A 107 -15.26 5.79 5.82
C ASP A 107 -15.88 5.04 4.61
N GLN A 108 -17.18 4.81 4.68
CA GLN A 108 -17.97 4.15 3.64
C GLN A 108 -18.21 5.13 2.50
N GLY A 109 -17.61 4.88 1.33
CA GLY A 109 -18.00 5.53 0.07
C GLY A 109 -16.87 5.99 -0.84
N ILE A 110 -15.65 6.17 -0.32
CA ILE A 110 -14.50 6.62 -1.11
C ILE A 110 -13.57 5.43 -1.40
N PRO A 111 -13.11 5.20 -2.65
CA PRO A 111 -12.20 4.11 -2.98
C PRO A 111 -10.92 4.18 -2.12
N LEU A 112 -10.54 3.03 -1.56
CA LEU A 112 -9.41 2.90 -0.65
C LEU A 112 -8.08 3.06 -1.40
N MET A 113 -7.36 4.16 -1.17
CA MET A 113 -6.01 4.38 -1.70
C MET A 113 -4.96 3.69 -0.82
N GLN A 114 -4.07 2.91 -1.43
CA GLN A 114 -3.08 2.10 -0.73
C GLN A 114 -1.70 2.26 -1.36
N ASP A 115 -0.67 2.25 -0.51
CA ASP A 115 0.73 2.07 -0.90
C ASP A 115 1.06 0.57 -0.87
N VAL A 116 1.78 0.06 -1.86
CA VAL A 116 2.03 -1.38 -2.01
C VAL A 116 3.52 -1.66 -1.98
N TYR A 117 3.95 -2.35 -0.92
CA TYR A 117 5.35 -2.72 -0.70
C TYR A 117 5.70 -4.05 -1.36
N ALA A 118 4.71 -4.94 -1.51
CA ALA A 118 4.83 -6.18 -2.25
C ALA A 118 3.50 -6.47 -2.93
N PHE A 119 3.51 -6.59 -4.25
CA PHE A 119 2.35 -7.09 -4.98
C PHE A 119 2.18 -8.59 -4.71
N ASP A 120 0.94 -9.02 -4.53
CA ASP A 120 0.63 -10.44 -4.66
C ASP A 120 0.82 -10.87 -6.12
N ARG A 121 0.98 -12.18 -6.34
CA ARG A 121 1.15 -12.78 -7.67
C ARG A 121 -0.02 -12.49 -8.60
N PHE A 122 -1.20 -12.23 -8.02
CA PHE A 122 -2.41 -11.93 -8.77
C PHE A 122 -2.32 -10.57 -9.48
N ILE A 123 -1.69 -9.59 -8.85
CA ILE A 123 -1.40 -8.28 -9.44
C ILE A 123 -0.04 -8.29 -10.17
N SER A 124 0.99 -8.91 -9.58
CA SER A 124 2.35 -8.85 -10.13
C SER A 124 2.43 -9.54 -11.48
N GLY A 125 1.77 -10.68 -11.69
CA GLY A 125 1.80 -11.40 -12.97
C GLY A 125 1.35 -10.55 -14.16
N PRO A 126 0.12 -9.99 -14.14
CA PRO A 126 -0.35 -9.07 -15.18
C PRO A 126 0.49 -7.79 -15.29
N LEU A 127 1.04 -7.29 -14.19
CA LEU A 127 1.88 -6.08 -14.18
C LEU A 127 3.27 -6.33 -14.80
N ASP A 128 3.81 -7.53 -14.63
CA ASP A 128 5.08 -7.95 -15.22
C ASP A 128 4.94 -8.17 -16.73
N SER A 129 3.75 -8.53 -17.22
CA SER A 129 3.49 -8.71 -18.65
C SER A 129 3.20 -7.42 -19.41
N VAL A 130 3.02 -6.27 -18.73
CA VAL A 130 2.90 -4.97 -19.42
C VAL A 130 4.25 -4.28 -19.55
N LEU A 131 4.43 -3.58 -20.67
CA LEU A 131 5.62 -2.78 -20.92
C LEU A 131 5.56 -1.48 -20.12
N SER A 132 6.74 -1.06 -19.64
CA SER A 132 6.90 0.28 -19.07
C SER A 132 6.63 1.33 -20.13
N SER A 133 5.94 2.40 -19.72
CA SER A 133 5.67 3.52 -20.62
C SER A 133 6.95 4.31 -20.93
N PRO A 134 7.03 4.94 -22.11
CA PRO A 134 8.17 5.79 -22.47
C PRO A 134 8.38 6.91 -21.45
N HIS A 135 9.62 7.40 -21.33
CA HIS A 135 9.96 8.49 -20.39
C HIS A 135 9.27 9.82 -20.72
N LYS A 136 8.92 10.07 -22.00
CA LYS A 136 8.26 11.29 -22.46
C LYS A 136 6.82 11.02 -22.91
N GLY A 137 5.94 11.99 -22.68
CA GLY A 137 4.53 11.94 -23.10
C GLY A 137 3.63 11.21 -22.12
N PHE A 138 2.34 11.04 -22.43
CA PHE A 138 1.45 10.28 -21.55
C PHE A 138 1.74 8.77 -21.62
N PRO A 139 1.58 8.04 -20.51
CA PRO A 139 1.78 6.60 -20.47
C PRO A 139 0.72 5.86 -21.28
N VAL A 140 1.12 4.71 -21.81
CA VAL A 140 0.16 3.71 -22.31
C VAL A 140 -0.55 3.13 -21.10
N VAL A 141 -1.88 3.16 -21.13
CA VAL A 141 -2.71 2.66 -20.05
C VAL A 141 -3.19 1.29 -20.45
N TYR A 142 -2.81 0.29 -19.65
CA TYR A 142 -3.24 -1.07 -19.86
C TYR A 142 -4.52 -1.33 -19.07
N SER A 143 -5.46 -2.04 -19.68
CA SER A 143 -6.68 -2.49 -19.02
C SER A 143 -6.70 -4.01 -18.98
N PHE A 144 -7.02 -4.55 -17.81
CA PHE A 144 -7.26 -5.97 -17.65
C PHE A 144 -8.60 -6.35 -18.29
N LEU A 145 -8.55 -7.19 -19.31
CA LEU A 145 -9.71 -7.80 -19.94
C LEU A 145 -9.96 -9.16 -19.31
N ARG A 146 -11.17 -9.34 -18.80
CA ARG A 146 -11.61 -10.64 -18.29
C ARG A 146 -11.77 -11.60 -19.45
N ASP A 147 -11.16 -12.76 -19.32
CA ASP A 147 -11.40 -13.85 -20.26
C ASP A 147 -12.86 -14.34 -20.09
N PRO A 148 -13.71 -14.21 -21.13
CA PRO A 148 -15.11 -14.64 -21.08
C PRO A 148 -15.25 -16.16 -20.98
N TYR A 149 -14.22 -16.93 -21.33
CA TYR A 149 -14.19 -18.38 -21.25
C TYR A 149 -13.51 -18.92 -19.99
N HIS A 150 -13.14 -18.04 -19.06
CA HIS A 150 -12.46 -18.44 -17.84
C HIS A 150 -13.39 -19.25 -16.92
N HIS A 151 -13.03 -20.52 -16.69
CA HIS A 151 -13.71 -21.36 -15.71
C HIS A 151 -13.09 -21.18 -14.33
N THR A 152 -13.88 -20.68 -13.38
CA THR A 152 -13.45 -20.40 -12.01
C THR A 152 -13.06 -21.63 -11.19
N ILE A 153 -13.41 -22.84 -11.64
CA ILE A 153 -13.08 -24.07 -10.94
C ILE A 153 -12.64 -25.13 -11.95
N LYS A 154 -11.41 -25.61 -11.78
CA LYS A 154 -10.89 -26.74 -12.56
C LYS A 154 -11.44 -28.05 -12.00
N LYS A 155 -11.89 -28.96 -12.88
CA LYS A 155 -12.33 -30.32 -12.49
C LYS A 155 -11.23 -31.09 -11.76
N SER A 156 -9.97 -30.84 -12.12
CA SER A 156 -8.79 -31.42 -11.48
C SER A 156 -8.70 -31.12 -9.97
N ASP A 157 -9.21 -29.96 -9.53
CA ASP A 157 -9.13 -29.57 -8.13
C ASP A 157 -10.06 -30.41 -7.27
N TRP A 158 -11.26 -30.70 -7.76
CA TRP A 158 -12.21 -31.60 -7.09
C TRP A 158 -11.64 -33.01 -6.96
N THR A 159 -11.03 -33.52 -8.04
CA THR A 159 -10.39 -34.85 -8.00
C THR A 159 -9.22 -34.88 -7.03
N ALA A 160 -8.34 -33.87 -7.07
CA ALA A 160 -7.19 -33.79 -6.18
C ALA A 160 -7.63 -33.64 -4.71
N MET A 161 -8.62 -32.79 -4.43
CA MET A 161 -9.20 -32.67 -3.09
C MET A 161 -9.79 -34.00 -2.62
N GLY A 162 -10.52 -34.71 -3.48
CA GLY A 162 -11.05 -36.05 -3.19
C GLY A 162 -9.96 -37.07 -2.83
N PHE A 163 -8.81 -37.04 -3.51
CA PHE A 163 -7.68 -37.92 -3.17
C PHE A 163 -7.09 -37.66 -1.77
N SER A 164 -7.28 -36.47 -1.18
CA SER A 164 -6.83 -36.22 0.20
C SER A 164 -7.59 -37.07 1.23
N VAL A 165 -8.79 -37.58 0.90
CA VAL A 165 -9.60 -38.44 1.78
C VAL A 165 -8.89 -39.76 2.12
N VAL A 166 -7.92 -40.18 1.30
CA VAL A 166 -7.09 -41.36 1.60
C VAL A 166 -6.35 -41.21 2.94
N LYS A 167 -6.18 -39.99 3.46
CA LYS A 167 -5.69 -39.70 4.82
C LYS A 167 -6.44 -40.45 5.93
N VAL A 168 -7.73 -40.78 5.72
CA VAL A 168 -8.53 -41.57 6.66
C VAL A 168 -7.92 -42.96 6.91
N VAL A 169 -7.15 -43.51 5.98
CA VAL A 169 -6.43 -44.79 6.14
C VAL A 169 -5.42 -44.72 7.28
N GLU A 170 -4.67 -43.62 7.41
CA GLU A 170 -3.76 -43.43 8.55
C GLU A 170 -4.55 -43.42 9.86
N SER A 171 -5.62 -42.62 9.93
CA SER A 171 -6.45 -42.54 11.14
C SER A 171 -7.02 -43.89 11.53
N PHE A 172 -7.48 -44.68 10.55
CA PHE A 172 -7.96 -46.04 10.79
C PHE A 172 -6.86 -46.96 11.32
N ILE A 173 -5.66 -46.93 10.75
CA ILE A 173 -4.54 -47.77 11.19
C ILE A 173 -4.06 -47.37 12.59
N LEU A 174 -3.91 -46.08 12.87
CA LEU A 174 -3.57 -45.58 14.21
C LEU A 174 -4.64 -46.00 15.24
N TRP A 175 -5.92 -45.99 14.85
CA TRP A 175 -7.00 -46.47 15.70
C TRP A 175 -6.90 -47.98 15.96
N LYS A 176 -6.53 -48.79 14.95
CA LYS A 176 -6.29 -50.23 15.10
C LYS A 176 -5.07 -50.56 15.97
N LEU A 177 -4.07 -49.68 16.01
CA LEU A 177 -2.91 -49.76 16.91
C LEU A 177 -3.22 -49.23 18.34
N ASP A 178 -4.50 -49.10 18.69
CA ASP A 178 -5.03 -48.57 19.96
C ASP A 178 -4.60 -47.12 20.28
N ALA A 179 -4.05 -46.39 19.31
CA ALA A 179 -3.67 -44.99 19.44
C ALA A 179 -4.83 -44.03 19.10
N LYS A 180 -5.99 -44.24 19.76
CA LYS A 180 -7.25 -43.55 19.44
C LYS A 180 -7.15 -42.03 19.51
N ALA A 181 -6.49 -41.51 20.55
CA ALA A 181 -6.31 -40.06 20.71
C ALA A 181 -5.44 -39.46 19.60
N LEU A 182 -4.35 -40.14 19.22
CA LEU A 182 -3.45 -39.69 18.15
C LEU A 182 -4.15 -39.74 16.79
N SER A 183 -4.96 -40.78 16.54
CA SER A 183 -5.82 -40.90 15.36
C SER A 183 -6.79 -39.71 15.24
N SER A 184 -7.49 -39.35 16.32
CA SER A 184 -8.43 -38.23 16.32
C SER A 184 -7.73 -36.87 16.09
N ILE A 185 -6.58 -36.64 16.72
CA ILE A 185 -5.85 -35.37 16.59
C ILE A 185 -5.29 -35.18 15.19
N THR A 186 -4.71 -36.23 14.61
CA THR A 186 -4.19 -36.20 13.23
C THR A 186 -5.33 -36.02 12.21
N ALA A 187 -6.49 -36.62 12.45
CA ALA A 187 -7.68 -36.45 11.63
C ALA A 187 -8.26 -35.04 11.72
N LEU A 188 -8.33 -34.46 12.93
CA LEU A 188 -8.93 -33.14 13.19
C LEU A 188 -8.26 -32.03 12.38
N LEU A 189 -6.92 -32.04 12.35
CA LEU A 189 -6.16 -31.04 11.61
C LEU A 189 -6.46 -31.11 10.11
N TRP A 190 -6.37 -32.29 9.51
CA TRP A 190 -6.71 -32.49 8.09
C TRP A 190 -8.18 -32.14 7.80
N ALA A 191 -9.11 -32.55 8.66
CA ALA A 191 -10.54 -32.32 8.49
C ALA A 191 -10.87 -30.81 8.43
N HIS A 192 -10.23 -29.99 9.27
CA HIS A 192 -10.38 -28.52 9.20
C HIS A 192 -10.01 -27.98 7.82
N PHE A 193 -8.81 -28.31 7.32
CA PHE A 193 -8.35 -27.85 6.01
C PHE A 193 -9.19 -28.39 4.86
N PHE A 194 -9.64 -29.64 4.94
CA PHE A 194 -10.54 -30.23 3.94
C PHE A 194 -11.91 -29.52 3.91
N ILE A 195 -12.50 -29.25 5.08
CA ILE A 195 -13.77 -28.52 5.19
C ILE A 195 -13.61 -27.08 4.70
N ALA A 196 -12.54 -26.40 5.10
CA ALA A 196 -12.23 -25.04 4.63
C ALA A 196 -12.09 -25.02 3.09
N ALA A 197 -11.34 -25.97 2.53
CA ALA A 197 -11.22 -26.13 1.08
C ALA A 197 -12.57 -26.35 0.40
N LEU A 198 -13.40 -27.24 0.95
CA LEU A 198 -14.74 -27.54 0.43
C LEU A 198 -15.65 -26.30 0.45
N ILE A 199 -15.68 -25.55 1.56
CA ILE A 199 -16.45 -24.31 1.68
C ILE A 199 -15.96 -23.27 0.67
N LEU A 200 -14.65 -23.06 0.58
CA LEU A 200 -14.07 -22.07 -0.33
C LEU A 200 -14.30 -22.45 -1.80
N GLN A 201 -14.21 -23.73 -2.14
CA GLN A 201 -14.46 -24.24 -3.49
C GLN A 201 -15.94 -24.15 -3.87
N THR A 202 -16.86 -24.56 -2.98
CA THR A 202 -18.31 -24.48 -3.24
C THR A 202 -18.79 -23.04 -3.41
N LEU A 203 -18.23 -22.11 -2.64
CA LEU A 203 -18.55 -20.68 -2.74
C LEU A 203 -17.79 -19.96 -3.86
N LYS A 204 -16.91 -20.65 -4.61
CA LYS A 204 -16.06 -20.07 -5.66
C LYS A 204 -15.15 -18.95 -5.16
N ILE A 205 -14.69 -19.03 -3.90
CA ILE A 205 -13.77 -18.06 -3.26
C ILE A 205 -12.33 -18.60 -3.28
N SER A 206 -12.06 -19.71 -3.96
CA SER A 206 -10.74 -20.37 -3.99
C SER A 206 -9.89 -20.04 -5.23
N GLN A 207 -10.42 -19.35 -6.25
CA GLN A 207 -9.70 -19.05 -7.48
C GLN A 207 -10.06 -17.72 -8.16
N SER A 208 -9.01 -17.19 -8.79
CA SER A 208 -8.87 -16.13 -9.79
C SER A 208 -9.73 -14.87 -9.60
N TYR A 209 -11.01 -14.82 -9.92
CA TYR A 209 -11.80 -13.60 -9.70
C TYR A 209 -13.30 -13.89 -9.71
N THR A 210 -14.05 -13.19 -8.85
CA THR A 210 -15.51 -13.27 -8.89
C THR A 210 -16.02 -12.54 -10.14
N THR A 211 -16.94 -13.17 -10.86
CA THR A 211 -17.57 -12.64 -12.08
C THR A 211 -18.34 -11.34 -11.84
N ASP A 212 -18.59 -10.99 -10.58
CA ASP A 212 -19.57 -9.99 -10.17
C ASP A 212 -19.16 -8.53 -10.43
N GLY A 213 -17.98 -8.23 -10.98
CA GLY A 213 -17.64 -6.84 -11.37
C GLY A 213 -17.29 -5.91 -10.21
N LYS A 214 -17.77 -6.21 -9.00
CA LYS A 214 -17.88 -5.26 -7.88
C LYS A 214 -16.57 -4.91 -7.16
N SER A 215 -15.46 -5.59 -7.44
CA SER A 215 -14.19 -5.30 -6.75
C SER A 215 -13.00 -5.38 -7.69
N GLU A 216 -12.75 -4.26 -8.36
CA GLU A 216 -11.58 -4.03 -9.19
C GLU A 216 -10.60 -3.09 -8.48
N VAL A 217 -9.33 -3.19 -8.85
CA VAL A 217 -8.21 -2.41 -8.35
C VAL A 217 -7.49 -1.83 -9.56
N ASP A 218 -7.19 -0.54 -9.47
CA ASP A 218 -6.34 0.14 -10.43
C ASP A 218 -4.95 0.29 -9.81
N VAL A 219 -3.90 0.10 -10.60
CA VAL A 219 -2.51 0.09 -10.13
C VAL A 219 -1.67 1.04 -10.95
N LEU A 220 -0.91 1.87 -10.24
CA LEU A 220 0.21 2.64 -10.75
C LEU A 220 1.49 2.07 -10.13
N ALA A 221 2.41 1.60 -10.95
CA ALA A 221 3.65 0.99 -10.50
C ALA A 221 4.86 1.55 -11.24
N GLY A 222 6.03 1.35 -10.64
CA GLY A 222 7.31 1.80 -11.16
C GLY A 222 8.14 2.50 -10.09
N GLU A 223 9.15 3.25 -10.53
CA GLU A 223 9.94 4.09 -9.63
C GLU A 223 9.17 5.37 -9.33
N LEU A 224 8.41 5.37 -8.24
CA LEU A 224 7.53 6.48 -7.90
C LEU A 224 8.33 7.74 -7.53
N PRO A 225 7.91 8.92 -8.01
CA PRO A 225 8.55 10.18 -7.66
C PRO A 225 8.29 10.54 -6.20
N THR A 226 9.26 11.21 -5.60
CA THR A 226 9.10 11.92 -4.32
C THR A 226 9.59 13.35 -4.49
N ALA A 227 9.50 14.18 -3.46
CA ALA A 227 10.07 15.52 -3.50
C ALA A 227 11.56 15.52 -3.88
N LYS A 228 12.32 14.49 -3.49
CA LYS A 228 13.78 14.41 -3.70
C LYS A 228 14.20 13.47 -4.82
N THR A 229 13.31 12.57 -5.26
CA THR A 229 13.61 11.55 -6.27
C THR A 229 12.75 11.78 -7.49
N LEU A 230 13.37 11.81 -8.66
CA LEU A 230 12.72 12.13 -9.95
C LEU A 230 11.64 11.10 -10.34
N GLY A 231 11.68 9.91 -9.75
CA GLY A 231 10.96 8.76 -10.25
C GLY A 231 11.59 8.24 -11.56
N GLY A 232 11.00 7.20 -12.12
CA GLY A 232 11.55 6.51 -13.29
C GLY A 232 10.48 5.89 -14.15
N GLU A 233 10.64 4.62 -14.51
CA GLU A 233 9.67 3.90 -15.31
C GLU A 233 8.29 3.88 -14.65
N ARG A 234 7.24 3.83 -15.48
CA ARG A 234 5.85 3.88 -15.02
C ARG A 234 4.99 2.89 -15.80
N LYS A 235 4.12 2.21 -15.06
CA LYS A 235 3.15 1.24 -15.56
C LYS A 235 1.79 1.56 -14.97
N ILE A 236 0.76 1.58 -15.81
CA ILE A 236 -0.61 1.76 -15.38
C ILE A 236 -1.39 0.54 -15.84
N LEU A 237 -2.02 -0.14 -14.88
CA LEU A 237 -2.90 -1.27 -15.16
C LEU A 237 -4.23 -1.07 -14.42
N LEU A 238 -5.31 -0.98 -15.19
CA LEU A 238 -6.66 -0.74 -14.71
C LEU A 238 -7.46 -2.05 -14.63
N HIS A 239 -8.54 -2.01 -13.84
CA HIS A 239 -9.56 -3.08 -13.78
C HIS A 239 -9.04 -4.44 -13.30
N ILE A 240 -7.94 -4.47 -12.54
CA ILE A 240 -7.40 -5.72 -12.01
C ILE A 240 -8.38 -6.27 -10.97
N PRO A 241 -8.77 -7.55 -11.03
CA PRO A 241 -9.63 -8.10 -10.01
C PRO A 241 -8.96 -8.05 -8.63
N LYS A 242 -9.73 -7.78 -7.58
CA LYS A 242 -9.19 -7.85 -6.23
C LYS A 242 -8.88 -9.32 -5.87
N ASN A 243 -7.72 -9.54 -5.26
CA ASN A 243 -7.32 -10.84 -4.74
C ASN A 243 -8.36 -11.39 -3.74
N PHE A 244 -8.91 -12.57 -4.04
CA PHE A 244 -9.96 -13.25 -3.28
C PHE A 244 -9.54 -13.57 -1.84
N ARG A 245 -8.22 -13.69 -1.58
CA ARG A 245 -7.67 -13.99 -0.26
C ARG A 245 -7.88 -12.85 0.75
N HIS A 246 -8.27 -11.67 0.30
CA HIS A 246 -8.70 -10.57 1.17
C HIS A 246 -10.16 -10.69 1.64
N HIS A 247 -10.91 -11.68 1.16
CA HIS A 247 -12.29 -11.91 1.58
C HIS A 247 -12.37 -12.27 3.07
N LEU A 248 -13.41 -11.80 3.76
CA LEU A 248 -13.57 -12.02 5.21
C LEU A 248 -13.61 -13.51 5.55
N LEU A 249 -14.34 -14.31 4.76
CA LEU A 249 -14.42 -15.75 4.96
C LEU A 249 -13.04 -16.45 4.87
N TRP A 250 -12.18 -16.01 3.94
CA TRP A 250 -10.82 -16.53 3.80
C TRP A 250 -10.03 -16.32 5.10
N ARG A 251 -10.09 -15.10 5.65
CA ARG A 251 -9.42 -14.74 6.91
C ARG A 251 -9.95 -15.56 8.09
N LEU A 252 -11.27 -15.73 8.19
CA LEU A 252 -11.91 -16.50 9.26
C LEU A 252 -11.46 -17.97 9.27
N MET A 253 -11.35 -18.60 8.10
CA MET A 253 -10.87 -20.00 8.00
C MET A 253 -9.46 -20.18 8.55
N TRP A 254 -8.60 -19.16 8.41
CA TRP A 254 -7.23 -19.19 8.93
C TRP A 254 -7.11 -18.81 10.39
N ILE A 255 -8.00 -17.95 10.92
CA ILE A 255 -8.11 -17.74 12.36
C ILE A 255 -8.45 -19.07 13.05
N ILE A 256 -9.48 -19.78 12.56
CA ILE A 256 -9.84 -21.10 13.07
C ILE A 256 -8.69 -22.09 12.83
N GLY A 257 -8.04 -22.03 11.67
CA GLY A 257 -6.87 -22.83 11.34
C GLY A 257 -5.75 -22.69 12.37
N CYS A 258 -5.37 -21.47 12.76
CA CYS A 258 -4.39 -21.23 13.83
C CYS A 258 -4.79 -21.88 15.15
N LEU A 259 -6.06 -21.70 15.55
CA LEU A 259 -6.61 -22.23 16.80
C LEU A 259 -6.66 -23.76 16.81
N VAL A 260 -6.77 -24.41 15.65
CA VAL A 260 -6.71 -25.88 15.53
C VAL A 260 -5.27 -26.37 15.43
N CYS A 261 -4.41 -25.71 14.63
CA CYS A 261 -3.05 -26.17 14.35
C CYS A 261 -2.15 -26.17 15.60
N ILE A 262 -2.17 -25.11 16.41
CA ILE A 262 -1.27 -25.00 17.56
C ILE A 262 -1.56 -26.09 18.60
N PRO A 263 -2.82 -26.28 19.08
CA PRO A 263 -3.13 -27.34 20.03
C PRO A 263 -2.92 -28.74 19.46
N THR A 264 -3.28 -28.98 18.19
CA THR A 264 -3.09 -30.30 17.56
C THR A 264 -1.61 -30.66 17.44
N LEU A 265 -0.74 -29.70 17.11
CA LEU A 265 0.70 -29.92 17.06
C LEU A 265 1.26 -30.30 18.44
N ILE A 266 0.92 -29.53 19.48
CA ILE A 266 1.35 -29.81 20.86
C ILE A 266 0.84 -31.18 21.31
N ALA A 267 -0.45 -31.45 21.12
CA ALA A 267 -1.07 -32.72 21.52
C ALA A 267 -0.47 -33.91 20.77
N THR A 268 -0.12 -33.76 19.48
CA THR A 268 0.53 -34.81 18.69
C THR A 268 1.85 -35.24 19.31
N TYR A 269 2.75 -34.30 19.65
CA TYR A 269 4.03 -34.65 20.27
C TYR A 269 3.89 -35.23 21.68
N LEU A 270 2.96 -34.70 22.48
CA LEU A 270 2.68 -35.24 23.82
C LEU A 270 2.16 -36.68 23.78
N LEU A 271 1.36 -37.03 22.77
CA LEU A 271 0.86 -38.38 22.57
C LEU A 271 1.90 -39.31 21.97
N LEU A 272 2.73 -38.84 21.03
CA LEU A 272 3.85 -39.62 20.49
C LEU A 272 4.85 -39.99 21.57
N ALA A 273 5.12 -39.11 22.53
CA ALA A 273 5.99 -39.40 23.68
C ALA A 273 5.47 -40.55 24.57
N LYS A 274 4.16 -40.85 24.54
CA LYS A 274 3.52 -41.92 25.30
C LYS A 274 3.17 -43.15 24.45
N ALA A 275 3.38 -43.08 23.14
CA ALA A 275 2.97 -44.12 22.21
C ALA A 275 3.96 -45.30 22.17
N THR A 276 3.47 -46.47 21.77
CA THR A 276 4.34 -47.63 21.54
C THR A 276 5.24 -47.40 20.33
N PRO A 277 6.44 -48.03 20.26
CA PRO A 277 7.35 -47.86 19.13
C PRO A 277 6.70 -48.18 17.78
N ILE A 278 5.87 -49.23 17.71
CA ILE A 278 5.15 -49.63 16.49
C ILE A 278 4.24 -48.50 16.00
N THR A 279 3.50 -47.85 16.92
CA THR A 279 2.65 -46.70 16.60
C THR A 279 3.48 -45.52 16.10
N VAL A 280 4.60 -45.22 16.76
CA VAL A 280 5.50 -44.13 16.34
C VAL A 280 6.05 -44.37 14.94
N TYR A 281 6.59 -45.57 14.65
CA TYR A 281 7.12 -45.89 13.33
C TYR A 281 6.05 -45.89 12.25
N SER A 282 4.85 -46.41 12.56
CA SER A 282 3.71 -46.37 11.64
C SER A 282 3.33 -44.93 11.32
N TRP A 283 3.22 -44.07 12.34
CA TRP A 283 2.93 -42.65 12.18
C TRP A 283 3.99 -41.94 11.33
N ILE A 284 5.29 -42.14 11.60
CA ILE A 284 6.39 -41.57 10.81
C ILE A 284 6.31 -42.03 9.36
N GLY A 285 6.06 -43.33 9.12
CA GLY A 285 5.91 -43.88 7.78
C GLY A 285 4.79 -43.19 7.00
N PHE A 286 3.62 -43.00 7.63
CA PHE A 286 2.54 -42.22 7.03
C PHE A 286 2.96 -40.77 6.77
N GLN A 287 3.57 -40.08 7.73
CA GLN A 287 3.97 -38.68 7.54
C GLN A 287 4.92 -38.49 6.36
N LEU A 288 5.85 -39.42 6.14
CA LEU A 288 6.78 -39.42 5.00
C LEU A 288 6.06 -39.67 3.67
N ILE A 289 5.14 -40.63 3.63
CA ILE A 289 4.30 -40.88 2.45
C ILE A 289 3.46 -39.64 2.11
N TRP A 290 2.82 -39.03 3.10
CA TRP A 290 2.02 -37.82 2.90
C TRP A 290 2.85 -36.62 2.47
N LEU A 291 4.06 -36.49 3.02
CA LEU A 291 5.00 -35.45 2.58
C LEU A 291 5.34 -35.64 1.09
N LEU A 292 5.70 -36.85 0.67
CA LEU A 292 6.01 -37.16 -0.72
C LEU A 292 4.82 -36.87 -1.64
N LEU A 293 3.63 -37.36 -1.29
CA LEU A 293 2.42 -37.14 -2.08
C LEU A 293 2.05 -35.65 -2.15
N ARG A 294 2.21 -34.90 -1.05
CA ARG A 294 2.00 -33.46 -1.02
C ARG A 294 2.97 -32.72 -1.95
N LEU A 295 4.25 -33.12 -1.97
CA LEU A 295 5.26 -32.52 -2.87
C LEU A 295 4.95 -32.84 -4.34
N ILE A 296 4.58 -34.08 -4.66
CA ILE A 296 4.15 -34.47 -6.01
C ILE A 296 2.97 -33.59 -6.44
N LEU A 297 1.93 -33.49 -5.59
CA LEU A 297 0.75 -32.68 -5.88
C LEU A 297 1.09 -31.20 -6.04
N TYR A 298 1.98 -30.66 -5.20
CA TYR A 298 2.42 -29.26 -5.30
C TYR A 298 3.07 -28.95 -6.65
N HIS A 299 3.81 -29.90 -7.24
CA HIS A 299 4.45 -29.73 -8.53
C HIS A 299 3.55 -30.09 -9.73
N VAL A 300 2.61 -31.00 -9.55
CA VAL A 300 1.67 -31.42 -10.62
C VAL A 300 0.52 -30.44 -10.78
N LEU A 301 -0.02 -29.89 -9.70
CA LEU A 301 -1.11 -28.91 -9.78
C LEU A 301 -0.60 -27.56 -10.27
N SER A 302 -1.31 -26.98 -11.22
CA SER A 302 -1.06 -25.60 -11.65
C SER A 302 -1.33 -24.61 -10.53
N SER A 303 -0.59 -23.50 -10.51
CA SER A 303 -0.86 -22.40 -9.59
C SER A 303 -2.26 -21.83 -9.80
N SER A 304 -2.96 -21.53 -8.72
CA SER A 304 -4.20 -20.73 -8.73
C SER A 304 -3.92 -19.27 -9.13
N ASP A 305 -2.67 -18.81 -8.95
CA ASP A 305 -2.25 -17.46 -9.29
C ASP A 305 -1.84 -17.30 -10.77
N HIS A 306 -1.69 -18.38 -11.54
CA HIS A 306 -1.48 -18.28 -12.97
C HIS A 306 -2.79 -17.92 -13.65
N LEU A 307 -3.03 -16.62 -13.78
CA LEU A 307 -3.97 -16.09 -14.77
C LEU A 307 -3.48 -16.57 -16.14
N VAL A 308 -4.16 -17.58 -16.68
CA VAL A 308 -3.90 -18.05 -18.04
C VAL A 308 -4.27 -16.90 -18.97
N PHE A 309 -3.25 -16.22 -19.49
CA PHE A 309 -3.35 -15.12 -20.46
C PHE A 309 -4.45 -14.10 -20.13
N PRO A 310 -4.27 -13.23 -19.11
CA PRO A 310 -5.16 -12.10 -18.99
C PRO A 310 -5.12 -11.35 -20.32
N GLY A 311 -6.27 -11.17 -20.97
CA GLY A 311 -6.33 -10.25 -22.09
C GLY A 311 -5.88 -8.90 -21.53
N ILE A 312 -4.77 -8.36 -21.99
CA ILE A 312 -4.35 -7.03 -21.58
C ILE A 312 -4.36 -6.19 -22.84
N MET A 313 -5.10 -5.09 -22.78
CA MET A 313 -5.22 -4.14 -23.87
C MET A 313 -4.55 -2.84 -23.46
N GLY A 314 -3.49 -2.47 -24.17
CA GLY A 314 -2.84 -1.18 -24.04
C GLY A 314 -3.52 -0.15 -24.93
N GLU A 315 -3.89 0.98 -24.35
CA GLU A 315 -4.50 2.10 -25.06
C GLU A 315 -3.72 3.38 -24.78
N GLU A 316 -3.58 4.22 -25.81
CA GLU A 316 -2.98 5.54 -25.65
C GLU A 316 -3.94 6.49 -24.93
N TRP A 317 -3.41 7.50 -24.25
CA TRP A 317 -4.20 8.46 -23.49
C TRP A 317 -5.37 9.07 -24.29
N ASN A 318 -5.16 9.38 -25.56
CA ASN A 318 -6.18 10.01 -26.40
C ASN A 318 -7.33 9.06 -26.74
N SER A 319 -7.04 7.76 -26.93
CA SER A 319 -8.05 6.74 -27.26
C SER A 319 -8.83 6.24 -26.04
N LEU A 320 -8.34 6.51 -24.81
CA LEU A 320 -9.02 6.09 -23.59
C LEU A 320 -10.42 6.69 -23.47
N THR A 321 -11.33 5.84 -22.99
CA THR A 321 -12.68 6.25 -22.60
C THR A 321 -12.64 7.30 -21.47
N PRO A 322 -13.68 8.14 -21.33
CA PRO A 322 -13.77 9.10 -20.22
C PRO A 322 -13.69 8.44 -18.84
N GLU A 323 -14.23 7.22 -18.69
CA GLU A 323 -14.17 6.47 -17.43
C GLU A 323 -12.74 6.02 -17.10
N SER A 324 -12.02 5.44 -18.08
CA SER A 324 -10.63 5.03 -17.89
C SER A 324 -9.73 6.22 -17.56
N LYS A 325 -9.94 7.36 -18.23
CA LYS A 325 -9.25 8.63 -17.89
C LYS A 325 -9.51 9.04 -16.45
N LYS A 326 -10.77 8.98 -15.99
CA LYS A 326 -11.14 9.28 -14.59
C LYS A 326 -10.42 8.36 -13.60
N ARG A 327 -10.29 7.07 -13.90
CA ARG A 327 -9.54 6.10 -13.07
C ARG A 327 -8.04 6.43 -13.00
N VAL A 328 -7.42 6.80 -14.12
CA VAL A 328 -6.01 7.22 -14.14
C VAL A 328 -5.79 8.49 -13.31
N VAL A 329 -6.70 9.46 -13.40
CA VAL A 329 -6.65 10.67 -12.57
C VAL A 329 -6.80 10.33 -11.08
N ARG A 330 -7.60 9.32 -10.71
CA ARG A 330 -7.63 8.83 -9.31
C ARG A 330 -6.29 8.25 -8.87
N LEU A 331 -5.57 7.54 -9.74
CA LEU A 331 -4.22 7.06 -9.45
C LEU A 331 -3.22 8.21 -9.27
N LEU A 332 -3.36 9.30 -10.03
CA LEU A 332 -2.57 10.53 -9.83
C LEU A 332 -2.77 11.09 -8.43
N PHE A 333 -4.01 11.20 -7.94
CA PHE A 333 -4.28 11.66 -6.58
C PHE A 333 -3.79 10.69 -5.51
N ALA A 334 -3.84 9.38 -5.78
CA ALA A 334 -3.23 8.39 -4.91
C ALA A 334 -1.70 8.58 -4.83
N LEU A 335 -1.04 8.86 -5.95
CA LEU A 335 0.39 9.19 -6.00
C LEU A 335 0.69 10.50 -5.25
N ALA A 336 -0.11 11.55 -5.45
CA ALA A 336 0.06 12.81 -4.73
C ALA A 336 -0.03 12.59 -3.22
N LYS A 337 -1.01 11.78 -2.78
CA LYS A 337 -1.15 11.40 -1.38
C LYS A 337 0.04 10.60 -0.86
N TYR A 338 0.56 9.65 -1.64
CA TYR A 338 1.82 8.97 -1.33
C TYR A 338 2.97 9.98 -1.14
N GLN A 339 3.11 10.93 -2.08
CA GLN A 339 4.12 11.98 -1.99
C GLN A 339 3.97 12.83 -0.73
N THR A 340 2.75 13.19 -0.29
CA THR A 340 2.56 13.95 0.97
C THR A 340 3.10 13.21 2.20
N HIS A 341 3.01 11.87 2.21
CA HIS A 341 3.54 11.05 3.32
C HIS A 341 5.06 10.90 3.27
N MET A 342 5.63 10.86 2.06
CA MET A 342 7.06 10.83 1.84
C MET A 342 7.71 12.22 1.87
N HIS A 343 6.90 13.27 1.92
CA HIS A 343 7.36 14.64 1.85
C HIS A 343 8.15 15.01 3.11
N PRO A 344 9.30 15.71 3.01
CA PRO A 344 10.06 16.17 4.18
C PRO A 344 9.24 17.02 5.16
N ARG A 345 8.20 17.71 4.69
CA ARG A 345 7.31 18.52 5.54
C ARG A 345 6.27 17.70 6.30
N GLY A 346 6.06 16.44 5.90
CA GLY A 346 5.04 15.57 6.47
C GLY A 346 3.63 15.88 5.95
N SER A 347 2.77 14.87 6.00
CA SER A 347 1.41 14.93 5.45
C SER A 347 0.50 15.95 6.11
N TYR A 348 0.77 16.31 7.37
CA TYR A 348 0.00 17.30 8.13
C TYR A 348 0.10 18.72 7.54
N SER A 349 1.16 19.04 6.79
CA SER A 349 1.28 20.32 6.07
C SER A 349 0.39 20.41 4.85
N TYR A 350 -0.17 19.31 4.36
CA TYR A 350 -0.94 19.24 3.11
C TYR A 350 -2.44 19.01 3.36
N GLY A 351 -2.92 19.26 4.59
CA GLY A 351 -4.29 18.92 4.99
C GLY A 351 -5.40 19.65 4.23
N GLU A 352 -5.10 20.85 3.72
CA GLU A 352 -6.03 21.71 2.97
C GLU A 352 -5.85 21.60 1.45
N ASP A 353 -4.88 20.81 0.98
CA ASP A 353 -4.66 20.60 -0.44
C ASP A 353 -5.75 19.69 -1.03
N ILE A 354 -6.13 19.95 -2.27
CA ILE A 354 -7.06 19.10 -2.99
C ILE A 354 -6.35 17.81 -3.40
N LEU A 355 -6.67 16.73 -2.70
CA LEU A 355 -6.16 15.37 -2.94
C LEU A 355 -7.26 14.39 -3.39
N SER A 356 -8.35 14.89 -3.96
CA SER A 356 -9.44 14.06 -4.48
C SER A 356 -9.97 14.57 -5.82
N ILE A 357 -10.36 13.63 -6.67
CA ILE A 357 -10.90 13.92 -8.00
C ILE A 357 -12.24 14.65 -7.93
N ASP A 358 -13.10 14.28 -6.98
CA ASP A 358 -14.47 14.82 -6.91
C ASP A 358 -14.45 16.34 -6.66
N ARG A 359 -13.51 16.80 -5.80
CA ARG A 359 -13.26 18.23 -5.57
C ARG A 359 -12.68 18.94 -6.78
N VAL A 360 -11.80 18.28 -7.53
CA VAL A 360 -11.24 18.88 -8.75
C VAL A 360 -12.28 18.94 -9.87
N GLU A 361 -13.19 17.97 -9.98
CA GLU A 361 -14.26 18.00 -10.97
C GLU A 361 -15.18 19.22 -10.79
N GLU A 362 -15.48 19.61 -9.55
CA GLU A 362 -16.22 20.85 -9.23
C GLU A 362 -15.50 22.12 -9.71
N LEU A 363 -14.16 22.10 -9.71
CA LEU A 363 -13.32 23.27 -10.04
C LEU A 363 -12.73 23.22 -11.46
N LEU A 364 -12.90 22.10 -12.17
CA LEU A 364 -12.33 21.87 -13.49
C LEU A 364 -12.79 22.89 -14.55
N PRO A 365 -14.06 23.36 -14.55
CA PRO A 365 -14.47 24.42 -15.47
C PRO A 365 -13.63 25.70 -15.30
N ILE A 366 -13.35 26.08 -14.05
CA ILE A 366 -12.54 27.27 -13.71
C ILE A 366 -11.11 27.06 -14.20
N LEU A 367 -10.52 25.89 -13.93
CA LEU A 367 -9.16 25.55 -14.37
C LEU A 367 -8.99 25.60 -15.90
N ARG A 368 -10.03 25.24 -16.66
CA ARG A 368 -9.98 25.22 -18.14
C ARG A 368 -10.18 26.58 -18.76
N GLN A 369 -11.03 27.42 -18.16
CA GLN A 369 -11.47 28.67 -18.78
C GLN A 369 -10.73 29.89 -18.23
N ASN A 370 -10.32 29.85 -16.96
CA ASN A 370 -9.85 31.01 -16.21
C ASN A 370 -8.47 30.76 -15.55
N LEU A 371 -7.60 29.99 -16.22
CA LEU A 371 -6.20 29.88 -15.83
C LEU A 371 -5.45 31.14 -16.29
N GLN A 372 -4.94 31.91 -15.34
CA GLN A 372 -4.22 33.15 -15.60
C GLN A 372 -2.79 33.06 -15.05
N GLN A 373 -1.86 33.80 -15.65
CA GLN A 373 -0.48 33.89 -15.17
C GLN A 373 -0.36 34.80 -13.94
N ALA A 374 -1.25 35.78 -13.81
CA ALA A 374 -1.24 36.75 -12.71
C ALA A 374 -2.66 37.19 -12.38
N MET A 375 -2.91 37.51 -11.11
CA MET A 375 -4.19 38.01 -10.63
C MET A 375 -4.44 39.46 -11.12
N PRO A 376 -5.63 39.78 -11.64
CA PRO A 376 -5.99 41.13 -12.04
C PRO A 376 -6.30 41.96 -10.79
N ILE A 377 -5.40 42.87 -10.42
CA ILE A 377 -5.61 43.79 -9.29
C ILE A 377 -5.48 45.25 -9.74
N SER A 378 -6.24 46.13 -9.10
CA SER A 378 -6.10 47.57 -9.30
C SER A 378 -4.78 48.06 -8.71
N THR A 379 -4.14 49.01 -9.40
CA THR A 379 -2.85 49.57 -9.01
C THR A 379 -2.90 50.39 -7.70
N THR A 380 -4.08 50.69 -7.18
CA THR A 380 -4.26 51.44 -5.93
C THR A 380 -4.58 50.56 -4.71
N THR A 381 -4.79 49.26 -4.91
CA THR A 381 -5.18 48.34 -3.84
C THR A 381 -3.97 47.97 -2.97
N GLN A 382 -4.07 48.20 -1.66
CA GLN A 382 -3.05 47.81 -0.66
C GLN A 382 -3.38 46.49 0.05
N SER A 383 -4.67 46.20 0.25
CA SER A 383 -5.14 44.91 0.76
C SER A 383 -6.51 44.60 0.19
N LEU A 384 -6.83 43.31 0.06
CA LEU A 384 -8.12 42.87 -0.44
C LEU A 384 -8.54 41.54 0.16
N ASN A 385 -9.85 41.31 0.24
CA ASN A 385 -10.40 40.04 0.68
C ASN A 385 -10.54 39.11 -0.52
N ILE A 386 -9.96 37.93 -0.44
CA ILE A 386 -10.12 36.85 -1.42
C ILE A 386 -10.82 35.67 -0.76
N VAL A 387 -11.53 34.87 -1.55
CA VAL A 387 -12.05 33.59 -1.07
C VAL A 387 -11.26 32.48 -1.74
N LEU A 388 -10.47 31.73 -0.97
CA LEU A 388 -9.72 30.59 -1.47
C LEU A 388 -10.64 29.36 -1.54
N LEU A 389 -10.90 28.89 -2.75
CA LEU A 389 -11.77 27.75 -3.03
C LEU A 389 -11.00 26.43 -3.01
N GLY A 390 -9.72 26.46 -3.37
CA GLY A 390 -8.91 25.25 -3.47
C GLY A 390 -7.44 25.54 -3.75
N VAL A 391 -6.58 24.60 -3.34
CA VAL A 391 -5.14 24.61 -3.63
C VAL A 391 -4.74 23.25 -4.20
N LEU A 392 -4.12 23.23 -5.37
CA LEU A 392 -3.42 22.05 -5.89
C LEU A 392 -1.93 22.20 -5.58
N GLY A 393 -1.45 21.39 -4.66
CA GLY A 393 -0.08 21.45 -4.16
C GLY A 393 0.98 20.95 -5.15
N ASP A 394 2.23 21.31 -4.88
CA ASP A 394 3.47 20.70 -5.39
C ASP A 394 3.39 19.17 -5.51
N THR A 395 2.83 18.46 -4.53
CA THR A 395 2.68 16.99 -4.60
C THR A 395 1.75 16.53 -5.71
N VAL A 396 0.67 17.27 -6.00
CA VAL A 396 -0.26 16.99 -7.11
C VAL A 396 0.38 17.38 -8.43
N LEU A 397 1.02 18.56 -8.49
CA LEU A 397 1.69 19.06 -9.69
C LEU A 397 2.86 18.15 -10.10
N SER A 398 3.69 17.72 -9.14
CA SER A 398 4.77 16.75 -9.33
C SER A 398 4.24 15.40 -9.82
N SER A 399 3.16 14.90 -9.21
CA SER A 399 2.51 13.66 -9.65
C SER A 399 1.98 13.76 -11.07
N ALA A 400 1.35 14.89 -11.43
CA ALA A 400 0.84 15.14 -12.78
C ALA A 400 1.96 15.27 -13.81
N THR A 401 3.06 15.91 -13.43
CA THR A 401 4.24 16.13 -14.29
C THR A 401 4.95 14.82 -14.59
N TRP A 402 5.18 14.00 -13.57
CA TRP A 402 5.73 12.66 -13.73
C TRP A 402 4.79 11.74 -14.54
N LEU A 403 3.48 11.81 -14.29
CA LEU A 403 2.51 11.01 -15.04
C LEU A 403 2.36 11.48 -16.50
N SER A 404 2.57 12.74 -16.81
CA SER A 404 2.54 13.27 -18.19
C SER A 404 3.88 13.15 -18.92
N GLY A 405 4.94 12.71 -18.23
CA GLY A 405 6.28 12.57 -18.82
C GLY A 405 6.90 13.92 -19.17
N SER A 406 6.53 14.94 -18.41
CA SER A 406 7.01 16.31 -18.53
C SER A 406 8.40 16.45 -17.88
N THR A 407 9.13 17.51 -18.23
CA THR A 407 10.52 17.71 -17.77
C THR A 407 10.68 18.20 -16.34
N PRO A 408 9.78 19.02 -15.75
CA PRO A 408 10.01 19.53 -14.39
C PRO A 408 10.09 18.40 -13.36
N THR A 409 11.01 18.56 -12.43
CA THR A 409 11.25 17.60 -11.36
C THR A 409 10.44 17.93 -10.11
N GLY A 410 10.34 16.99 -9.17
CA GLY A 410 9.74 17.27 -7.87
C GLY A 410 10.41 18.41 -7.10
N MET A 411 11.70 18.67 -7.36
CA MET A 411 12.44 19.79 -6.77
C MET A 411 12.18 21.12 -7.48
N ASP A 412 11.93 21.09 -8.79
CA ASP A 412 11.57 22.29 -9.56
C ASP A 412 10.18 22.78 -9.15
N LEU A 413 9.25 21.83 -8.97
CA LEU A 413 7.88 22.10 -8.51
C LEU A 413 7.76 22.20 -7.00
N TYR A 414 8.85 22.05 -6.25
CA TYR A 414 8.85 22.16 -4.80
C TYR A 414 8.32 23.54 -4.41
N ASP A 415 7.35 23.57 -3.49
CA ASP A 415 6.69 24.81 -3.04
C ASP A 415 5.85 25.55 -4.09
N THR A 416 5.70 25.01 -5.30
CA THR A 416 4.76 25.56 -6.29
C THR A 416 3.35 25.06 -6.03
N VAL A 417 2.36 25.88 -6.35
CA VAL A 417 0.94 25.54 -6.21
C VAL A 417 0.11 26.16 -7.32
N LEU A 418 -1.06 25.58 -7.58
CA LEU A 418 -2.11 26.25 -8.32
C LEU A 418 -3.22 26.65 -7.35
N VAL A 419 -3.44 27.95 -7.19
CA VAL A 419 -4.44 28.52 -6.29
C VAL A 419 -5.71 28.81 -7.08
N ILE A 420 -6.85 28.36 -6.55
CA ILE A 420 -8.17 28.61 -7.11
C ILE A 420 -8.89 29.55 -6.14
N ALA A 421 -9.17 30.76 -6.59
CA ALA A 421 -9.67 31.84 -5.77
C ALA A 421 -10.86 32.55 -6.41
N GLU A 422 -11.69 33.19 -5.58
CA GLU A 422 -12.72 34.12 -6.00
C GLU A 422 -12.38 35.53 -5.52
N ILE A 423 -12.39 36.48 -6.45
CA ILE A 423 -12.10 37.90 -6.22
C ILE A 423 -13.19 38.73 -6.88
N ALA A 424 -13.84 39.59 -6.11
CA ALA A 424 -14.94 40.44 -6.59
C ALA A 424 -16.03 39.66 -7.37
N GLY A 425 -16.27 38.39 -7.01
CA GLY A 425 -17.24 37.50 -7.67
C GLY A 425 -16.71 36.74 -8.89
N GLU A 426 -15.47 36.99 -9.33
CA GLU A 426 -14.84 36.27 -10.43
C GLU A 426 -13.97 35.13 -9.88
N LYS A 427 -14.15 33.92 -10.43
CA LYS A 427 -13.38 32.73 -10.06
C LYS A 427 -12.22 32.53 -11.01
N ILE A 428 -11.00 32.49 -10.48
CA ILE A 428 -9.76 32.40 -11.25
C ILE A 428 -8.85 31.32 -10.68
N ALA A 429 -8.03 30.74 -11.55
CA ALA A 429 -6.94 29.86 -11.18
C ALA A 429 -5.61 30.51 -11.56
N VAL A 430 -4.68 30.60 -10.61
CA VAL A 430 -3.37 31.26 -10.81
C VAL A 430 -2.26 30.42 -10.21
N SER A 431 -1.16 30.29 -10.95
CA SER A 431 0.08 29.70 -10.45
C SER A 431 0.66 30.57 -9.34
N ALA A 432 1.04 29.97 -8.23
CA ALA A 432 1.60 30.65 -7.08
C ALA A 432 2.67 29.80 -6.42
N VAL A 433 3.40 30.40 -5.48
CA VAL A 433 4.34 29.68 -4.62
C VAL A 433 3.86 29.75 -3.17
N ARG A 434 4.26 28.78 -2.36
CA ARG A 434 4.03 28.77 -0.92
C ARG A 434 5.28 28.41 -0.15
N ALA A 435 5.50 29.04 0.99
CA ALA A 435 6.56 28.69 1.90
C ALA A 435 5.99 28.34 3.28
N LEU A 436 6.55 27.29 3.90
CA LEU A 436 6.16 26.88 5.24
C LEU A 436 7.04 27.60 6.27
N SER A 437 6.44 28.54 6.99
CA SER A 437 7.05 29.29 8.10
C SER A 437 6.83 28.59 9.45
N GLY A 438 7.68 28.86 10.44
CA GLY A 438 7.55 28.29 11.79
C GLY A 438 8.41 28.97 12.85
N SER A 439 7.79 29.39 13.96
CA SER A 439 8.44 30.19 15.01
C SER A 439 9.40 29.43 15.95
N SER A 440 9.26 28.10 16.08
CA SER A 440 10.03 27.34 17.08
C SER A 440 11.33 26.70 16.56
N LEU A 441 11.56 26.68 15.25
CA LEU A 441 12.76 26.08 14.67
C LEU A 441 14.02 26.84 15.13
N GLN A 442 13.91 28.17 15.22
CA GLN A 442 14.94 29.02 15.80
C GLN A 442 15.16 28.76 17.31
N LYS A 443 14.13 28.48 18.12
CA LYS A 443 14.30 28.25 19.57
C LYS A 443 15.05 26.94 19.85
N ILE A 444 14.75 25.89 19.09
CA ILE A 444 15.41 24.58 19.21
C ILE A 444 16.86 24.67 18.70
N VAL A 445 17.09 25.35 17.57
CA VAL A 445 18.44 25.55 17.00
C VAL A 445 19.26 26.57 17.81
N ALA A 446 18.63 27.59 18.40
CA ALA A 446 19.28 28.51 19.33
C ALA A 446 19.66 27.85 20.65
N ALA A 447 19.01 26.75 21.05
CA ALA A 447 19.42 25.93 22.19
C ALA A 447 20.62 25.01 21.87
N THR A 448 20.78 24.61 20.60
CA THR A 448 21.97 23.88 20.10
C THR A 448 23.22 24.78 19.97
N ARG A 449 23.03 26.10 20.12
CA ARG A 449 23.97 27.20 19.90
C ARG A 449 24.95 27.44 21.07
N LYS A 450 25.53 26.38 21.63
CA LYS A 450 26.63 26.51 22.61
C LYS A 450 28.03 26.42 21.99
N ASP A 451 28.14 26.09 20.70
CA ASP A 451 29.44 25.93 20.03
C ASP A 451 29.65 27.03 18.97
N PRO A 452 30.52 28.03 19.22
CA PRO A 452 30.74 29.17 18.33
C PRO A 452 31.43 28.81 17.01
N GLU A 453 32.05 27.63 16.89
CA GLU A 453 32.74 27.19 15.67
C GLU A 453 31.79 26.61 14.59
N GLN A 454 30.53 26.31 14.93
CA GLN A 454 29.52 25.80 13.98
C GLN A 454 28.54 26.87 13.45
N ALA A 455 28.85 28.16 13.65
CA ALA A 455 28.00 29.26 13.24
C ALA A 455 27.99 29.45 11.71
N ILE A 456 27.12 28.71 11.00
CA ILE A 456 26.78 29.01 9.60
C ILE A 456 25.94 30.31 9.60
N PRO A 457 26.33 31.34 8.83
CA PRO A 457 25.61 32.60 8.78
C PRO A 457 24.33 32.43 7.95
N LYS A 458 23.17 32.77 8.52
CA LYS A 458 21.82 32.72 7.91
C LYS A 458 21.31 31.30 7.64
N PHE A 459 20.32 30.85 8.43
CA PHE A 459 19.61 29.59 8.19
C PHE A 459 18.63 29.75 7.01
N ARG A 460 19.14 29.80 5.78
CA ARG A 460 18.35 29.43 4.60
C ARG A 460 18.41 27.92 4.51
N SER A 461 17.33 27.23 4.86
CA SER A 461 17.30 25.78 4.71
C SER A 461 17.33 25.45 3.22
N ALA A 462 18.23 24.57 2.79
CA ALA A 462 18.20 24.03 1.43
C ALA A 462 16.80 23.45 1.14
N LYS A 463 16.30 23.62 -0.08
CA LYS A 463 15.03 23.02 -0.54
C LYS A 463 14.98 21.53 -0.10
N GLY A 464 13.85 21.10 0.45
CA GLY A 464 13.66 19.70 0.88
C GLY A 464 14.06 19.36 2.32
N LEU A 465 14.30 20.35 3.19
CA LEU A 465 14.48 20.11 4.63
C LEU A 465 13.14 20.00 5.39
N THR A 466 13.17 19.24 6.49
CA THR A 466 12.00 19.01 7.35
C THR A 466 11.74 20.24 8.20
N ASN A 467 10.53 20.78 8.14
CA ASN A 467 10.08 21.79 9.10
C ASN A 467 9.45 21.06 10.30
N VAL A 468 10.06 21.23 11.48
CA VAL A 468 9.59 20.60 12.72
C VAL A 468 9.39 21.70 13.76
N GLY A 469 8.16 21.87 14.26
CA GLY A 469 7.89 22.93 15.21
C GLY A 469 6.43 23.19 15.54
N TYR A 470 6.20 24.07 16.50
CA TYR A 470 4.89 24.64 16.84
C TYR A 470 4.67 25.97 16.10
N GLY A 471 3.42 26.30 15.82
CA GLY A 471 3.06 27.55 15.12
C GLY A 471 3.55 27.57 13.66
N LEU A 472 3.37 26.46 12.95
CA LEU A 472 3.65 26.37 11.52
C LEU A 472 2.57 27.12 10.74
N THR A 473 2.97 27.93 9.77
CA THR A 473 2.06 28.66 8.90
C THR A 473 2.52 28.61 7.45
N TRP A 474 1.58 28.40 6.53
CA TRP A 474 1.84 28.58 5.11
C TRP A 474 1.74 30.05 4.74
N VAL A 475 2.74 30.55 4.03
CA VAL A 475 2.72 31.86 3.38
C VAL A 475 2.64 31.61 1.87
N TYR A 476 1.66 32.21 1.20
CA TYR A 476 1.48 32.11 -0.25
C TYR A 476 1.85 33.45 -0.88
N TRP A 477 2.56 33.41 -2.00
CA TRP A 477 2.79 34.56 -2.87
C TRP A 477 2.17 34.29 -4.24
N ILE A 478 1.18 35.10 -4.58
CA ILE A 478 0.42 34.96 -5.82
C ILE A 478 0.78 36.14 -6.74
N PRO A 479 1.30 35.91 -7.96
CA PRO A 479 1.66 36.97 -8.88
C PRO A 479 0.43 37.79 -9.28
N CYS A 480 0.61 39.10 -9.42
CA CYS A 480 -0.43 40.05 -9.79
C CYS A 480 0.02 40.95 -10.94
N THR A 481 -0.95 41.53 -11.64
CA THR A 481 -0.67 42.49 -12.71
C THR A 481 0.16 43.67 -12.20
N GLY A 482 1.19 44.05 -12.97
CA GLY A 482 2.04 45.21 -12.67
C GLY A 482 3.19 44.93 -11.70
N ASN A 483 3.80 43.73 -11.76
CA ASN A 483 4.94 43.31 -10.93
C ASN A 483 4.67 43.43 -9.42
N ARG A 484 3.50 42.93 -9.00
CA ARG A 484 3.10 42.89 -7.59
C ARG A 484 2.74 41.48 -7.18
N TRP A 485 2.62 41.30 -5.87
CA TRP A 485 2.32 40.02 -5.25
C TRP A 485 1.17 40.18 -4.28
N LEU A 486 0.31 39.16 -4.21
CA LEU A 486 -0.62 39.00 -3.10
C LEU A 486 0.00 38.02 -2.12
N GLN A 487 0.24 38.49 -0.90
CA GLN A 487 0.67 37.66 0.21
C GLN A 487 -0.52 37.23 1.05
N LEU A 488 -0.61 35.93 1.31
CA LEU A 488 -1.56 35.33 2.23
C LEU A 488 -0.80 34.48 3.25
N ALA A 489 -1.26 34.46 4.49
CA ALA A 489 -0.75 33.55 5.49
C ALA A 489 -1.89 32.71 6.06
N SER A 490 -1.64 31.43 6.35
CA SER A 490 -2.57 30.61 7.12
C SER A 490 -2.59 31.09 8.57
N GLU A 491 -3.77 31.21 9.15
CA GLU A 491 -3.96 31.67 10.53
C GLU A 491 -4.07 30.48 11.50
N GLY A 492 -3.40 30.58 12.66
CA GLY A 492 -3.55 29.65 13.78
C GLY A 492 -2.77 28.33 13.67
N GLU A 493 -2.95 27.46 14.67
CA GLU A 493 -2.21 26.20 14.81
C GLU A 493 -2.63 25.11 13.80
N GLU A 494 -3.70 25.33 13.04
CA GLU A 494 -4.29 24.32 12.14
C GLU A 494 -3.94 24.51 10.66
N MET A 495 -3.07 25.47 10.31
CA MET A 495 -2.63 25.72 8.93
C MET A 495 -3.78 25.86 7.90
N ARG A 496 -4.96 26.31 8.35
CA ARG A 496 -6.15 26.43 7.49
C ARG A 496 -6.04 27.62 6.55
N ILE A 497 -6.10 27.38 5.25
CA ILE A 497 -6.00 28.44 4.24
C ILE A 497 -7.29 28.66 3.46
N LEU A 498 -8.19 27.67 3.36
CA LEU A 498 -9.42 27.79 2.57
C LEU A 498 -10.45 28.75 3.18
N GLY A 499 -11.26 29.37 2.33
CA GLY A 499 -12.28 30.35 2.67
C GLY A 499 -11.80 31.81 2.54
N THR A 500 -12.53 32.73 3.15
CA THR A 500 -12.23 34.18 3.07
C THR A 500 -10.93 34.49 3.80
N ARG A 501 -10.00 35.16 3.12
CA ARG A 501 -8.71 35.59 3.65
C ARG A 501 -8.42 37.04 3.26
N LYS A 502 -7.78 37.77 4.16
CA LYS A 502 -7.25 39.08 3.87
C LYS A 502 -5.86 38.90 3.24
N ALA A 503 -5.70 39.40 2.02
CA ALA A 503 -4.45 39.41 1.29
C ALA A 503 -3.81 40.79 1.34
N GLU A 504 -2.49 40.84 1.49
CA GLU A 504 -1.70 42.07 1.41
C GLU A 504 -1.07 42.18 0.02
N VAL A 505 -1.15 43.35 -0.60
CA VAL A 505 -0.50 43.61 -1.89
C VAL A 505 0.91 44.10 -1.62
N MET A 506 1.89 43.48 -2.26
CA MET A 506 3.31 43.70 -2.01
C MET A 506 4.08 43.97 -3.31
N THR A 507 5.16 44.74 -3.22
CA THR A 507 6.15 44.89 -4.31
C THR A 507 7.21 43.79 -4.28
N ASP A 508 8.03 43.70 -5.33
CA ASP A 508 9.17 42.78 -5.39
C ASP A 508 10.16 42.99 -4.23
N GLU A 509 10.40 44.24 -3.85
CA GLU A 509 11.29 44.61 -2.75
C GLU A 509 10.72 44.15 -1.40
N GLU A 510 9.41 44.33 -1.21
CA GLU A 510 8.74 43.91 0.03
C GLU A 510 8.71 42.39 0.15
N VAL A 511 8.46 41.65 -0.94
CA VAL A 511 8.55 40.18 -0.95
C VAL A 511 9.99 39.73 -0.67
N SER A 512 10.98 40.37 -1.29
CA SER A 512 12.40 40.06 -1.01
C SER A 512 12.76 40.30 0.45
N ALA A 513 12.28 41.40 1.04
CA ALA A 513 12.47 41.70 2.46
C ALA A 513 11.80 40.66 3.38
N ARG A 514 10.65 40.10 2.97
CA ARG A 514 10.01 38.98 3.69
C ARG A 514 10.79 37.69 3.55
N ILE A 515 11.30 37.39 2.36
CA ILE A 515 12.12 36.20 2.11
C ILE A 515 13.41 36.25 2.95
N ASP A 516 14.01 37.44 3.07
CA ASP A 516 15.20 37.66 3.89
C ASP A 516 14.92 37.74 5.40
N HIS A 517 13.66 37.73 5.80
CA HIS A 517 13.29 37.81 7.20
C HIS A 517 13.72 36.53 7.93
N PRO A 518 14.52 36.62 9.02
CA PRO A 518 15.14 35.46 9.66
C PRO A 518 14.13 34.45 10.22
N ASP A 519 12.90 34.89 10.47
CA ASP A 519 11.83 34.09 11.10
C ASP A 519 11.07 33.19 10.13
N ILE A 520 11.35 33.28 8.83
CA ILE A 520 10.65 32.48 7.81
C ILE A 520 11.63 31.47 7.21
N ASN A 521 11.40 30.19 7.47
CA ASN A 521 12.22 29.12 6.89
C ASN A 521 11.76 28.80 5.46
N ILE A 522 12.22 29.60 4.51
CA ILE A 522 11.79 29.56 3.11
C ILE A 522 12.86 28.86 2.25
N SER A 523 12.39 28.15 1.22
CA SER A 523 13.23 27.39 0.30
C SER A 523 13.73 28.20 -0.91
N PHE A 524 13.21 29.43 -1.08
CA PHE A 524 13.60 30.44 -2.07
C PHE A 524 14.62 31.42 -1.48
N LEU A 525 15.59 31.86 -2.29
CA LEU A 525 16.67 32.76 -1.89
C LEU A 525 16.39 34.22 -2.25
N SER A 526 15.47 34.46 -3.19
CA SER A 526 15.12 35.78 -3.71
C SER A 526 13.72 35.77 -4.34
N VAL A 527 13.17 36.95 -4.63
CA VAL A 527 11.95 37.08 -5.44
C VAL A 527 12.16 36.59 -6.88
N GLN A 528 13.40 36.61 -7.38
CA GLN A 528 13.70 36.06 -8.71
C GLN A 528 13.48 34.54 -8.73
N ASP A 529 13.90 33.82 -7.69
CA ASP A 529 13.67 32.38 -7.57
C ASP A 529 12.17 32.05 -7.53
N VAL A 530 11.36 32.95 -6.94
CA VAL A 530 9.90 32.83 -6.92
C VAL A 530 9.33 33.01 -8.33
N LYS A 531 9.84 33.99 -9.09
CA LYS A 531 9.44 34.22 -10.49
C LYS A 531 9.87 33.07 -11.40
N ASP A 532 11.07 32.52 -11.21
CA ASP A 532 11.60 31.43 -12.02
C ASP A 532 10.83 30.11 -11.81
N ALA A 533 10.17 29.95 -10.65
CA ALA A 533 9.36 28.78 -10.33
C ALA A 533 7.94 28.80 -10.92
N LEU A 534 7.46 29.97 -11.37
CA LEU A 534 6.13 30.21 -11.92
C LEU A 534 6.14 30.22 -13.44
#